data_AF-A0A7C0YLW9-F1
#
_entry.id   AF-A0A7C0YLW9-F1
#
_cell.length_a   1.000
_cell.length_b   1.000
_cell.length_c   1.000
_cell.angle_alpha   90.00
_cell.angle_beta   90.00
_cell.angle_gamma   90.00
#
_symmetry.space_group_name_H-M   'P 1'
#
loop_
_entity.id
_entity.type
_entity.pdbx_description
1 polymer ?
#
loop_
_entity_poly.entity_id
_entity_poly.type
_entity_poly.pdbx_seq_one_letter_code
_entity_poly.pdbx_strand_id
1 'polypeptide(L)' 'MSESEFVDRKLLCDDCNGEFVFTAGEQEFYMEKGFSEPKRCKPCRQKKKERRQPRY' A
#
# COMPACT_ATOMS: atom_id res chain seq x y z
N MET A 1 -27.10 5.81 8.35
CA MET A 1 -26.07 5.96 9.40
C MET A 1 -24.80 5.34 8.84
N SER A 2 -23.80 6.21 8.58
CA SER A 2 -22.38 5.93 8.32
C SER A 2 -22.05 4.63 7.56
N GLU A 3 -22.17 4.73 6.24
CA GLU A 3 -21.57 3.83 5.26
C GLU A 3 -20.05 3.82 5.48
N SER A 4 -19.47 2.64 5.57
CA SER A 4 -18.02 2.45 5.62
C SER A 4 -17.40 2.95 4.31
N GLU A 5 -17.00 4.23 4.28
CA GLU A 5 -16.41 4.90 3.12
C GLU A 5 -14.94 4.50 2.90
N PHE A 6 -14.67 3.20 2.80
CA PHE A 6 -13.44 2.75 2.21
C PHE A 6 -13.58 2.92 0.70
N VAL A 7 -13.15 4.07 0.19
CA VAL A 7 -13.18 4.40 -1.24
C VAL A 7 -11.80 4.16 -1.81
N ASP A 8 -11.73 3.58 -3.01
CA ASP A 8 -10.51 3.51 -3.78
C ASP A 8 -9.93 4.92 -4.02
N ARG A 9 -8.77 5.15 -3.41
CA ARG A 9 -8.09 6.44 -3.46
C ARG A 9 -6.69 6.26 -4.01
N LYS A 10 -6.32 7.12 -4.95
CA LYS A 10 -4.94 7.15 -5.47
C LYS A 10 -4.07 7.89 -4.47
N LEU A 11 -3.05 7.22 -3.95
CA LEU A 11 -2.05 7.77 -3.06
C LEU A 11 -0.71 7.89 -3.79
N LEU A 12 0.11 8.85 -3.36
CA LEU A 12 1.47 9.03 -3.85
C LEU A 12 2.44 8.30 -2.91
N CYS A 13 3.36 7.54 -3.49
CA CYS A 13 4.43 6.91 -2.73
C CYS A 13 5.46 7.95 -2.27
N ASP A 14 5.78 8.00 -0.98
CA ASP A 14 6.78 8.91 -0.42
C ASP A 14 8.21 8.60 -0.90
N ASP A 15 8.48 7.35 -1.30
CA ASP A 15 9.82 6.89 -1.69
C ASP A 15 10.11 7.06 -3.20
N CYS A 16 9.07 6.97 -4.05
CA CYS A 16 9.24 7.00 -5.51
C CYS A 16 8.31 7.96 -6.24
N ASN A 17 7.48 8.72 -5.50
CA ASN A 17 6.44 9.60 -6.02
C ASN A 17 5.47 8.94 -7.03
N GLY A 18 5.42 7.60 -7.05
CA GLY A 18 4.52 6.86 -7.93
C GLY A 18 3.11 6.88 -7.38
N GLU A 19 2.15 7.17 -8.25
CA GLU A 19 0.72 7.03 -7.95
C GLU A 19 0.35 5.55 -7.84
N PHE A 20 -0.27 5.15 -6.73
CA PHE A 20 -0.80 3.81 -6.54
C PHE A 20 -2.22 3.87 -6.02
N VAL A 21 -3.04 2.89 -6.39
CA VAL A 21 -4.44 2.79 -5.96
C VAL A 21 -4.48 2.10 -4.60
N PHE A 22 -4.99 2.81 -3.60
CA PHE A 22 -5.31 2.26 -2.29
C PHE A 22 -6.79 1.95 -2.24
N THR A 23 -7.11 0.70 -2.55
CA THR A 23 -8.50 0.21 -2.67
C THR A 23 -9.19 0.08 -1.33
N ALA A 24 -10.51 0.04 -1.36
CA ALA A 24 -11.36 -0.22 -0.20
C ALA A 24 -10.91 -1.45 0.60
N GLY A 25 -10.70 -2.59 -0.09
CA GLY A 25 -10.26 -3.83 0.54
C GLY A 25 -8.84 -3.76 1.13
N GLU A 26 -7.94 -2.91 0.60
CA GLU A 26 -6.66 -2.66 1.26
C GLU A 26 -6.83 -1.79 2.51
N GLN A 27 -7.74 -0.81 2.51
CA GLN A 27 -8.06 -0.05 3.72
C GLN A 27 -8.67 -0.92 4.82
N GLU A 28 -9.63 -1.77 4.47
CA GLU A 28 -10.27 -2.73 5.40
C GLU A 28 -9.24 -3.68 6.01
N PHE A 29 -8.36 -4.26 5.19
CA PHE A 29 -7.31 -5.15 5.66
C PHE A 29 -6.30 -4.45 6.59
N TYR A 30 -5.95 -3.19 6.29
CA TYR A 30 -5.03 -2.41 7.13
C TYR A 30 -5.69 -2.00 8.45
N MET A 31 -6.95 -1.53 8.41
CA MET A 31 -7.75 -1.19 9.58
C MET A 31 -7.97 -2.40 10.49
N GLU A 32 -8.36 -3.55 9.94
CA GLU A 32 -8.58 -4.79 10.68
C GLU A 32 -7.29 -5.31 11.34
N LYS A 33 -6.15 -5.17 10.65
CA LYS A 33 -4.85 -5.53 11.20
C LYS A 33 -4.27 -4.50 12.17
N GLY A 34 -4.90 -3.33 12.34
CA GLY A 34 -4.37 -2.23 13.14
C GLY A 34 -3.13 -1.56 12.54
N PHE A 35 -2.92 -1.66 11.23
CA PHE A 35 -1.84 -0.95 10.52
C PHE A 35 -2.33 0.39 9.98
N SER A 36 -1.46 1.41 10.07
CA SER A 36 -1.70 2.73 9.50
C SER A 36 -1.59 2.70 7.96
N GLU A 37 -2.23 3.67 7.31
CA GLU A 37 -2.26 3.81 5.85
C GLU A 37 -0.85 3.71 5.23
N PRO A 38 -0.66 2.85 4.22
CA PRO A 38 0.64 2.65 3.61
C PRO A 38 1.02 3.90 2.81
N LYS A 39 2.07 4.61 3.24
CA LYS A 39 2.67 5.72 2.48
C LYS A 39 3.65 5.27 1.37
N ARG A 40 3.87 3.97 1.25
CA ARG A 40 4.79 3.35 0.29
C ARG A 40 4.06 2.33 -0.56
N CYS A 41 4.20 2.44 -1.88
CA CYS A 41 3.56 1.55 -2.84
C CYS A 41 4.16 0.12 -2.80
N LYS A 42 3.36 -0.86 -3.24
CA LYS A 42 3.78 -2.27 -3.41
C LYS A 42 5.10 -2.43 -4.19
N PRO A 43 5.35 -1.75 -5.32
CA PRO A 43 6.60 -1.92 -6.05
C PRO A 43 7.84 -1.43 -5.28
N CYS A 44 7.73 -0.40 -4.44
CA CYS A 44 8.85 0.00 -3.56
C CYS A 44 9.14 -1.04 -2.48
N ARG A 45 8.10 -1.64 -1.88
CA ARG A 45 8.28 -2.76 -0.95
C ARG A 45 8.87 -3.99 -1.65
N GLN A 46 8.44 -4.26 -2.87
CA GLN A 46 8.88 -5.43 -3.66
C GLN A 46 10.31 -5.28 -4.20
N LYS A 47 10.70 -4.09 -4.69
CA LYS A 47 12.08 -3.78 -5.14
C LYS A 47 13.13 -4.11 -4.09
N LYS A 48 12.81 -3.91 -2.81
CA LYS A 48 13.72 -4.23 -1.69
C LYS A 48 13.88 -5.75 -1.48
N LYS A 49 12.87 -6.53 -1.84
CA LYS A 49 12.89 -8.00 -1.77
C LYS A 49 13.63 -8.61 -2.96
N GLU A 50 13.50 -8.01 -4.15
CA GLU A 50 14.14 -8.47 -5.38
C GLU A 50 15.67 -8.30 -5.35
N ARG A 51 16.18 -7.22 -4.73
CA ARG A 51 17.62 -7.02 -4.50
C ARG A 51 18.29 -8.06 -3.58
N ARG A 52 17.50 -8.91 -2.90
CA ARG A 52 17.98 -9.94 -1.96
C ARG A 52 18.01 -11.34 -2.53
N GLN A 53 17.75 -11.57 -3.82
CA GLN A 53 18.07 -12.87 -4.40
C GLN A 53 19.60 -12.95 -4.52
N PRO A 54 20.31 -13.76 -3.70
CA PRO A 54 21.67 -14.11 -4.04
C PRO A 54 21.57 -14.83 -5.38
N ARG A 55 22.25 -14.29 -6.38
CA ARG A 55 22.59 -15.07 -7.57
C ARG A 55 23.52 -16.17 -7.08
N TYR A 56 22.96 -17.35 -6.87
CA TYR A 56 23.73 -18.57 -6.77
C TYR A 56 23.24 -19.51 -7.87
#